data_AF-A0A0S8FWN5-F1
#
_entry.id   AF-A0A0S8FWN5-F1
#
_cell.length_a   1.000
_cell.length_b   1.000
_cell.length_c   1.000
_cell.angle_alpha   90.00
_cell.angle_beta   90.00
_cell.angle_gamma   90.00
#
_symmetry.space_group_name_H-M   'P 1'
#
loop_
_entity.id
_entity.type
_entity.pdbx_description
1 polymer ?
#
loop_
_entity_poly.entity_id
_entity_poly.type
_entity_poly.pdbx_seq_one_letter_code
_entity_poly.pdbx_strand_id
1 'polypeptide(L)'
;MINLVMALCIFSQLQDIEPYKEWEVEIVTKKSEEYLLLTKNHPMTFSVEGPTYLRVYTRIFWPEGNLGSEIYKVILQENKIDEEIITLESEKSKVTEDKRGRALSKWRTFYIEVPEGLNDYKLTHWSAPGDTILVKFAYESPKRWSEIAATEYGTIIEAVEEEKILKYYELEKGASITVGVNGPVRLRVISRLNYDEKMIGDQNYSISVEDNGAVEKFALKCYKSQIITYKDEKNVVPSNARSFHINLREGKHNLRFSLAGTVAESAALRFLIEEK
;
A
#
# COMPACT_ATOMS: atom_id res chain seq x y z
N MET A 1 -25.50 2.37 49.25
CA MET A 1 -25.93 1.33 48.29
C MET A 1 -25.91 1.93 46.91
N ILE A 2 -24.82 1.67 46.18
CA ILE A 2 -24.81 1.02 44.85
C ILE A 2 -25.45 1.89 43.75
N ASN A 3 -24.60 2.58 42.99
CA ASN A 3 -24.77 2.80 41.55
C ASN A 3 -23.43 2.36 40.95
N LEU A 4 -23.31 1.06 40.68
CA LEU A 4 -23.45 0.45 39.37
C LEU A 4 -22.45 1.04 38.37
N VAL A 5 -21.32 0.35 38.32
CA VAL A 5 -20.27 0.41 37.31
C VAL A 5 -20.90 0.18 35.94
N MET A 6 -20.94 1.22 35.10
CA MET A 6 -21.16 1.07 33.66
C MET A 6 -19.80 0.70 33.05
N ALA A 7 -19.47 -0.60 33.11
CA ALA A 7 -18.39 -1.13 32.31
C ALA A 7 -18.84 -1.11 30.85
N LEU A 8 -18.22 -0.26 30.04
CA LEU A 8 -18.29 -0.37 28.58
C LEU A 8 -17.71 -1.73 28.20
N CYS A 9 -18.59 -2.70 27.97
CA CYS A 9 -18.25 -3.86 27.16
C CYS A 9 -18.03 -3.37 25.74
N ILE A 10 -16.77 -3.14 25.37
CA ILE A 10 -16.36 -3.14 23.97
C ILE A 10 -16.53 -4.58 23.52
N PHE A 11 -17.73 -4.94 23.08
CA PHE A 11 -17.92 -6.16 22.30
C PHE A 11 -17.02 -6.00 21.06
N SER A 12 -16.14 -6.97 20.83
CA SER A 12 -15.38 -6.99 19.59
C SER A 12 -16.39 -7.02 18.44
N GLN A 13 -16.44 -5.95 17.64
CA GLN A 13 -17.30 -5.87 16.45
C GLN A 13 -16.97 -6.96 15.41
N LEU A 14 -15.84 -7.67 15.59
CA LEU A 14 -15.39 -8.79 14.76
C LEU A 14 -15.87 -10.05 15.46
N GLN A 15 -16.72 -10.80 14.78
CA GLN A 15 -17.37 -11.99 15.30
C GLN A 15 -17.05 -13.18 14.39
N ASP A 16 -17.14 -14.39 14.94
CA ASP A 16 -17.17 -15.65 14.19
C ASP A 16 -15.98 -15.88 13.23
N ILE A 17 -14.76 -15.59 13.68
CA ILE A 17 -13.55 -15.88 12.92
C ILE A 17 -13.30 -17.40 12.89
N GLU A 18 -13.43 -18.02 11.72
CA GLU A 18 -13.20 -19.45 11.53
C GLU A 18 -12.38 -19.74 10.25
N PRO A 19 -11.32 -20.56 10.30
CA PRO A 19 -10.75 -21.17 11.49
C PRO A 19 -9.96 -20.14 12.32
N TYR A 20 -10.13 -20.20 13.63
CA TYR A 20 -9.31 -19.42 14.55
C TYR A 20 -8.00 -20.16 14.84
N LYS A 21 -6.92 -19.77 14.16
CA LYS A 21 -5.57 -20.26 14.45
C LYS A 21 -4.58 -19.12 14.40
N GLU A 22 -3.85 -18.93 15.49
CA GLU A 22 -2.89 -17.84 15.66
C GLU A 22 -1.45 -18.29 15.44
N TRP A 23 -0.61 -17.31 15.15
CA TRP A 23 0.82 -17.40 14.98
C TRP A 23 1.48 -16.11 15.48
N GLU A 24 2.49 -16.27 16.33
CA GLU A 24 3.16 -15.13 16.95
C GLU A 24 4.37 -14.70 16.12
N VAL A 25 4.44 -13.40 15.88
CA VAL A 25 5.48 -12.73 15.08
C VAL A 25 6.32 -11.84 16.00
N GLU A 26 7.64 -11.96 15.92
CA GLU A 26 8.57 -11.14 16.69
C GLU A 26 9.11 -9.98 15.83
N ILE A 27 9.04 -8.78 16.39
CA ILE A 27 9.65 -7.57 15.81
C ILE A 27 10.92 -7.28 16.61
N VAL A 28 12.01 -6.91 15.93
CA VAL A 28 13.37 -6.68 16.50
C VAL A 28 13.39 -5.76 17.74
N THR A 29 12.34 -4.96 17.97
CA THR A 29 12.14 -4.19 19.21
C THR A 29 11.55 -4.99 20.39
N LYS A 30 11.57 -6.33 20.36
CA LYS A 30 10.98 -7.25 21.37
C LYS A 30 9.47 -7.05 21.62
N LYS A 31 8.75 -6.52 20.63
CA LYS A 31 7.29 -6.54 20.63
C LYS A 31 6.85 -7.75 19.81
N SER A 32 6.11 -8.66 20.43
CA SER A 32 5.42 -9.71 19.70
C SER A 32 4.03 -9.24 19.28
N GLU A 33 3.59 -9.68 18.10
CA GLU A 33 2.23 -9.47 17.62
C GLU A 33 1.66 -10.79 17.12
N GLU A 34 0.40 -11.04 17.44
CA GLU A 34 -0.34 -12.22 16.99
C GLU A 34 -0.97 -11.96 15.62
N TYR A 35 -0.86 -12.95 14.74
CA TYR A 35 -1.49 -13.00 13.44
C TYR A 35 -2.26 -14.31 13.31
N LEU A 36 -3.42 -14.25 12.68
CA LEU A 36 -4.19 -15.40 12.25
C LEU A 36 -3.56 -16.06 11.02
N LEU A 37 -3.78 -17.36 10.85
CA LEU A 37 -3.26 -18.13 9.73
C LEU A 37 -4.31 -18.33 8.64
N LEU A 38 -4.09 -17.70 7.49
CA LEU A 38 -4.83 -17.98 6.26
C LEU A 38 -4.04 -19.00 5.42
N THR A 39 -4.46 -20.26 5.46
CA THR A 39 -3.78 -21.35 4.72
C THR A 39 -4.49 -21.66 3.40
N LYS A 40 -3.78 -22.21 2.42
CA LYS A 40 -4.32 -22.49 1.07
C LYS A 40 -5.60 -23.34 1.06
N ASN A 41 -5.74 -24.24 2.03
CA ASN A 41 -6.86 -25.19 2.10
C ASN A 41 -7.94 -24.79 3.12
N HIS A 42 -7.71 -23.75 3.91
CA HIS A 42 -8.64 -23.31 4.94
C HIS A 42 -8.89 -21.82 4.79
N PRO A 43 -9.94 -21.43 4.03
CA PRO A 43 -10.36 -20.04 3.98
C PRO A 43 -10.80 -19.57 5.37
N MET A 44 -10.67 -18.28 5.62
CA MET A 44 -11.08 -17.64 6.87
C MET A 44 -12.40 -16.92 6.65
N THR A 45 -13.44 -17.33 7.36
CA THR A 45 -14.71 -16.61 7.45
C THR A 45 -14.75 -15.74 8.70
N PHE A 46 -15.40 -14.59 8.64
CA PHE A 46 -15.63 -13.71 9.78
C PHE A 46 -16.80 -12.77 9.51
N SER A 47 -17.44 -12.29 10.56
CA SER A 47 -18.57 -11.36 10.47
C SER A 47 -18.22 -10.03 11.14
N VAL A 48 -18.68 -8.92 10.57
CA VAL A 48 -18.40 -7.57 11.07
C VAL A 48 -19.67 -6.74 11.06
N GLU A 49 -19.96 -6.08 12.17
CA GLU A 49 -21.05 -5.11 12.26
C GLU A 49 -20.56 -3.72 11.82
N GLY A 50 -21.18 -3.15 10.78
CA GLY A 50 -20.93 -1.80 10.30
C GLY A 50 -22.05 -0.81 10.63
N PRO A 51 -21.91 0.47 10.22
CA PRO A 51 -20.92 0.97 9.28
C PRO A 51 -19.53 1.18 9.90
N THR A 52 -18.50 0.59 9.30
CA THR A 52 -17.11 0.73 9.78
C THR A 52 -16.09 0.42 8.67
N TYR A 53 -14.80 0.55 8.97
CA TYR A 53 -13.72 0.06 8.12
C TYR A 53 -12.86 -0.93 8.89
N LEU A 54 -12.61 -2.08 8.26
CA LEU A 54 -11.70 -3.08 8.76
C LEU A 54 -10.40 -3.05 7.95
N ARG A 55 -9.30 -2.70 8.59
CA ARG A 55 -7.97 -2.81 7.97
C ARG A 55 -7.44 -4.22 8.15
N VAL A 56 -7.08 -4.86 7.05
CA VAL A 56 -6.51 -6.20 7.03
C VAL A 56 -5.00 -6.11 6.80
N TYR A 57 -4.23 -6.51 7.80
CA TYR A 57 -2.78 -6.61 7.77
C TYR A 57 -2.39 -7.99 7.28
N THR A 58 -1.49 -8.07 6.31
CA THR A 58 -1.02 -9.33 5.73
C THR A 58 0.50 -9.40 5.70
N ARG A 59 1.04 -10.61 5.91
CA ARG A 59 2.45 -10.96 5.70
C ARG A 59 2.55 -12.36 5.12
N ILE A 60 3.65 -12.64 4.42
CA ILE A 60 4.02 -13.99 4.00
C ILE A 60 5.33 -14.41 4.67
N PHE A 61 5.52 -15.72 4.82
CA PHE A 61 6.85 -16.27 5.04
C PHE A 61 7.74 -15.94 3.84
N TRP A 62 8.90 -15.36 4.11
CA TRP A 62 9.80 -14.96 3.03
C TRP A 62 10.52 -16.19 2.48
N PRO A 63 10.42 -16.48 1.18
CA PRO A 63 11.08 -17.64 0.59
C PRO A 63 12.60 -17.50 0.70
N GLU A 64 13.28 -18.61 1.02
CA GLU A 64 14.73 -18.64 1.12
C GLU A 64 15.38 -18.31 -0.23
N GLY A 65 16.47 -17.54 -0.20
CA GLY A 65 17.21 -17.17 -1.41
C GLY A 65 16.58 -16.06 -2.26
N ASN A 66 15.32 -15.67 -2.05
CA ASN A 66 14.75 -14.54 -2.78
C ASN A 66 15.27 -13.19 -2.23
N LEU A 67 15.83 -12.36 -3.12
CA LEU A 67 16.34 -11.02 -2.84
C LEU A 67 15.48 -9.88 -3.40
N GLY A 68 14.50 -10.19 -4.24
CA GLY A 68 13.61 -9.24 -4.92
C GLY A 68 12.28 -9.03 -4.18
N SER A 69 11.20 -8.96 -4.96
CA SER A 69 9.83 -8.91 -4.46
C SER A 69 9.11 -10.24 -4.62
N GLU A 70 8.02 -10.38 -3.87
CA GLU A 70 7.08 -11.47 -3.98
C GLU A 70 5.66 -10.94 -4.09
N ILE A 71 4.90 -11.55 -4.99
CA ILE A 71 3.48 -11.26 -5.18
C ILE A 71 2.67 -12.38 -4.55
N TYR A 72 1.68 -11.98 -3.76
CA TYR A 72 0.68 -12.87 -3.21
C TYR A 72 -0.70 -12.24 -3.37
N LYS A 73 -1.71 -13.11 -3.40
CA LYS A 73 -3.09 -12.77 -3.71
C LYS A 73 -4.01 -13.42 -2.69
N VAL A 74 -4.97 -12.65 -2.23
CA VAL A 74 -6.10 -13.14 -1.43
C VAL A 74 -7.39 -12.83 -2.17
N ILE A 75 -8.36 -13.73 -2.12
CA ILE A 75 -9.73 -13.43 -2.54
C ILE A 75 -10.48 -12.98 -1.30
N LEU A 76 -11.07 -11.79 -1.37
CA LEU A 76 -12.06 -11.32 -0.42
C LEU A 76 -13.43 -11.57 -1.04
N GLN A 77 -14.27 -12.34 -0.34
CA GLN A 77 -15.67 -12.53 -0.71
C GLN A 77 -16.57 -11.86 0.32
N GLU A 78 -17.49 -11.02 -0.11
CA GLU A 78 -18.49 -10.35 0.72
C GLU A 78 -19.88 -10.98 0.48
N ASN A 79 -20.56 -11.33 1.58
CA ASN A 79 -21.93 -11.84 1.60
C ASN A 79 -22.22 -13.00 0.62
N LYS A 80 -21.19 -13.80 0.31
CA LYS A 80 -21.20 -14.95 -0.64
C LYS A 80 -21.51 -14.57 -2.10
N ILE A 81 -21.42 -13.30 -2.46
CA ILE A 81 -21.80 -12.81 -3.78
C ILE A 81 -20.57 -12.20 -4.46
N ASP A 82 -20.04 -11.13 -3.88
CA ASP A 82 -19.01 -10.33 -4.51
C ASP A 82 -17.63 -10.88 -4.17
N GLU A 83 -16.81 -11.18 -5.18
CA GLU A 83 -15.42 -11.62 -5.01
C GLU A 83 -14.47 -10.57 -5.59
N GLU A 84 -13.54 -10.09 -4.77
CA GLU A 84 -12.43 -9.22 -5.18
C GLU A 84 -11.10 -9.96 -4.99
N ILE A 85 -10.27 -9.96 -6.03
CA ILE A 85 -8.89 -10.46 -5.92
C ILE A 85 -8.01 -9.30 -5.47
N ILE A 86 -7.50 -9.39 -4.24
CA ILE A 86 -6.55 -8.41 -3.71
C ILE A 86 -5.13 -8.88 -4.03
N THR A 87 -4.47 -8.18 -4.96
CA THR A 87 -3.05 -8.42 -5.32
C THR A 87 -2.11 -7.59 -4.46
N LEU A 88 -1.15 -8.24 -3.79
CA LEU A 88 -0.22 -7.62 -2.86
C LEU A 88 1.22 -7.97 -3.22
N GLU A 89 2.08 -6.96 -3.27
CA GLU A 89 3.51 -7.13 -3.54
C GLU A 89 4.35 -6.71 -2.35
N SER A 90 5.20 -7.61 -1.85
CA SER A 90 6.04 -7.35 -0.68
C SER A 90 7.51 -7.71 -0.87
N GLU A 91 8.32 -7.32 0.09
CA GLU A 91 9.78 -7.50 0.15
C GLU A 91 10.15 -8.11 1.50
N LYS A 92 11.34 -8.72 1.61
CA LYS A 92 11.88 -9.21 2.87
C LYS A 92 11.89 -8.11 3.94
N SER A 93 11.35 -8.41 5.13
CA SER A 93 11.52 -7.53 6.29
C SER A 93 12.97 -7.60 6.77
N LYS A 94 13.53 -6.45 7.14
CA LYS A 94 14.84 -6.37 7.80
C LYS A 94 14.76 -6.58 9.32
N VAL A 95 13.55 -6.57 9.87
CA VAL A 95 13.30 -6.41 11.31
C VAL A 95 12.17 -7.29 11.83
N THR A 96 11.71 -8.27 11.04
CA THR A 96 10.59 -9.13 11.42
C THR A 96 10.89 -10.57 11.05
N GLU A 97 10.73 -11.44 12.04
CA GLU A 97 10.85 -12.87 11.94
C GLU A 97 9.78 -13.53 12.81
N ASP A 98 9.57 -14.83 12.65
CA ASP A 98 8.77 -15.58 13.61
C ASP A 98 9.63 -16.08 14.79
N LYS A 99 9.00 -16.69 15.79
CA LYS A 99 9.69 -17.30 16.95
C LYS A 99 10.73 -18.37 16.60
N ARG A 100 10.75 -18.85 15.35
CA ARG A 100 11.69 -19.86 14.85
C ARG A 100 12.81 -19.22 14.03
N GLY A 101 12.88 -17.89 13.96
CA GLY A 101 13.88 -17.14 13.18
C GLY A 101 13.60 -17.16 11.66
N ARG A 102 12.41 -17.56 11.23
CA ARG A 102 12.05 -17.51 9.79
C ARG A 102 11.73 -16.08 9.41
N ALA A 103 12.39 -15.60 8.36
CA ALA A 103 12.17 -14.26 7.86
C ALA A 103 10.73 -14.08 7.33
N LEU A 104 10.15 -12.92 7.61
CA LEU A 104 8.82 -12.54 7.11
C LEU A 104 8.93 -11.40 6.11
N SER A 105 7.91 -11.25 5.27
CA SER A 105 7.77 -10.05 4.44
C SER A 105 7.51 -8.81 5.30
N LYS A 106 7.72 -7.63 4.72
CA LYS A 106 7.06 -6.40 5.21
C LYS A 106 5.55 -6.63 5.19
N TRP A 107 4.85 -6.04 6.16
CA TRP A 107 3.39 -6.03 6.16
C TRP A 107 2.85 -5.25 4.95
N ARG A 108 1.71 -5.71 4.43
CA ARG A 108 0.85 -4.96 3.52
C ARG A 108 -0.55 -4.91 4.08
N THR A 109 -1.31 -3.92 3.65
CA THR A 109 -2.70 -3.79 4.11
C THR A 109 -3.63 -3.47 2.97
N PHE A 110 -4.86 -3.94 3.09
CA PHE A 110 -6.01 -3.43 2.36
C PHE A 110 -7.12 -3.10 3.39
N TYR A 111 -8.14 -2.39 2.94
CA TYR A 111 -9.27 -2.00 3.77
C TYR A 111 -10.53 -2.68 3.22
N ILE A 112 -11.39 -3.09 4.13
CA ILE A 112 -12.76 -3.55 3.85
C ILE A 112 -13.67 -2.44 4.37
N GLU A 113 -14.47 -1.86 3.49
CA GLU A 113 -15.59 -1.00 3.88
C GLU A 113 -16.74 -1.90 4.29
N VAL A 114 -17.20 -1.78 5.53
CA VAL A 114 -18.28 -2.62 6.06
C VAL A 114 -19.57 -1.79 6.04
N PRO A 115 -20.57 -2.16 5.23
CA PRO A 115 -21.86 -1.48 5.19
C PRO A 115 -22.60 -1.54 6.53
N GLU A 116 -23.68 -0.78 6.67
CA GLU A 116 -24.56 -0.86 7.83
C GLU A 116 -25.11 -2.28 8.02
N GLY A 117 -25.12 -2.77 9.27
CA GLY A 117 -25.58 -4.11 9.62
C GLY A 117 -24.46 -5.15 9.74
N LEU A 118 -24.85 -6.40 10.01
CA LEU A 118 -23.92 -7.53 10.12
C LEU A 118 -23.60 -8.09 8.73
N ASN A 119 -22.33 -8.08 8.36
CA ASN A 119 -21.84 -8.53 7.06
C ASN A 119 -20.87 -9.70 7.20
N ASP A 120 -21.02 -10.71 6.35
CA ASP A 120 -20.18 -11.91 6.35
C ASP A 120 -19.11 -11.82 5.28
N TYR A 121 -17.87 -12.12 5.66
CA TYR A 121 -16.72 -12.12 4.76
C TYR A 121 -16.05 -13.48 4.74
N LYS A 122 -15.47 -13.83 3.59
CA LYS A 122 -14.57 -14.97 3.43
C LYS A 122 -13.29 -14.53 2.76
N LEU A 123 -12.18 -14.64 3.47
CA LEU A 123 -10.83 -14.45 2.95
C LEU A 123 -10.25 -15.79 2.52
N THR A 124 -9.76 -15.90 1.28
CA THR A 124 -9.18 -17.13 0.74
C THR A 124 -7.76 -16.87 0.26
N HIS A 125 -6.82 -17.75 0.62
CA HIS A 125 -5.48 -17.70 0.06
C HIS A 125 -5.51 -18.19 -1.39
N TRP A 126 -5.32 -17.28 -2.34
CA TRP A 126 -5.31 -17.58 -3.78
C TRP A 126 -3.93 -18.02 -4.26
N SER A 127 -2.90 -17.21 -3.98
CA SER A 127 -1.53 -17.47 -4.41
C SER A 127 -0.53 -16.80 -3.48
N ALA A 128 0.51 -17.51 -3.07
CA ALA A 128 1.69 -16.97 -2.39
C ALA A 128 2.85 -17.96 -2.59
N PRO A 129 4.11 -17.55 -2.34
CA PRO A 129 5.25 -18.47 -2.39
C PRO A 129 5.16 -19.62 -1.39
N GLY A 130 4.56 -19.38 -0.22
CA GLY A 130 4.27 -20.37 0.80
C GLY A 130 2.81 -20.79 0.81
N ASP A 131 2.44 -21.73 1.68
CA ASP A 131 1.07 -22.22 1.85
C ASP A 131 0.23 -21.36 2.81
N THR A 132 0.85 -20.38 3.45
CA THR A 132 0.29 -19.62 4.57
C THR A 132 0.53 -18.12 4.41
N ILE A 133 -0.53 -17.35 4.57
CA ILE A 133 -0.53 -15.89 4.71
C ILE A 133 -0.90 -15.57 6.17
N LEU A 134 -0.10 -14.75 6.83
CA LEU A 134 -0.39 -14.24 8.18
C LEU A 134 -1.34 -13.05 8.05
N VAL A 135 -2.44 -13.04 8.79
CA VAL A 135 -3.50 -12.03 8.72
C VAL A 135 -3.76 -11.41 10.08
N LYS A 136 -3.97 -10.11 10.16
CA LYS A 136 -4.38 -9.43 11.39
C LYS A 136 -5.38 -8.34 11.06
N PHE A 137 -6.41 -8.18 11.89
CA PHE A 137 -7.45 -7.19 11.69
C PHE A 137 -7.29 -6.02 12.65
N ALA A 138 -7.66 -4.81 12.20
CA ALA A 138 -7.80 -3.65 13.07
C ALA A 138 -8.94 -2.75 12.58
N TYR A 139 -9.71 -2.20 13.51
CA TYR A 139 -10.69 -1.15 13.23
C TYR A 139 -9.98 0.17 12.96
N GLU A 140 -9.83 0.48 11.68
CA GLU A 140 -9.09 1.65 11.22
C GLU A 140 -9.66 2.05 9.85
N SER A 141 -10.21 3.25 9.76
CA SER A 141 -10.59 3.82 8.46
C SER A 141 -9.35 4.21 7.66
N PRO A 142 -9.36 4.01 6.34
CA PRO A 142 -8.32 4.61 5.52
C PRO A 142 -8.34 6.12 5.75
N LYS A 143 -7.16 6.71 5.93
CA LYS A 143 -7.03 8.15 5.77
C LYS A 143 -7.54 8.49 4.38
N ARG A 144 -8.51 9.39 4.28
CA ARG A 144 -9.01 9.79 2.98
C ARG A 144 -7.97 10.69 2.32
N TRP A 145 -7.71 10.41 1.05
CA TRP A 145 -6.76 11.13 0.24
C TRP A 145 -7.49 11.60 -1.01
N SER A 146 -7.60 12.90 -1.21
CA SER A 146 -8.13 13.45 -2.46
C SER A 146 -6.99 13.63 -3.46
N GLU A 147 -7.17 13.14 -4.69
CA GLU A 147 -6.24 13.45 -5.77
C GLU A 147 -6.29 14.95 -6.10
N ILE A 148 -5.13 15.54 -6.36
CA ILE A 148 -5.03 16.93 -6.82
C ILE A 148 -4.29 16.98 -8.16
N ALA A 149 -4.71 17.91 -9.00
CA ALA A 149 -4.11 18.09 -10.30
C ALA A 149 -2.78 18.86 -10.21
N ALA A 150 -1.84 18.51 -11.07
CA ALA A 150 -0.69 19.37 -11.34
C ALA A 150 -1.14 20.64 -12.06
N THR A 151 -0.54 21.77 -11.68
CA THR A 151 -0.81 23.08 -12.31
C THR A 151 0.02 23.27 -13.57
N GLU A 152 1.21 22.67 -13.64
CA GLU A 152 2.08 22.67 -14.82
C GLU A 152 2.69 21.28 -15.00
N TYR A 153 2.55 20.70 -16.19
CA TYR A 153 3.05 19.36 -16.50
C TYR A 153 3.20 19.20 -18.02
N GLY A 154 3.99 18.22 -18.46
CA GLY A 154 4.18 17.89 -19.87
C GLY A 154 3.03 17.03 -20.41
N THR A 155 2.96 15.77 -19.96
CA THR A 155 1.93 14.82 -20.41
C THR A 155 1.36 13.99 -19.26
N ILE A 156 0.25 13.30 -19.54
CA ILE A 156 -0.38 12.33 -18.65
C ILE A 156 -0.23 10.95 -19.28
N ILE A 157 0.15 9.97 -18.47
CA ILE A 157 0.20 8.56 -18.85
C ILE A 157 -0.81 7.75 -18.03
N GLU A 158 -1.47 6.79 -18.70
CA GLU A 158 -2.49 5.93 -18.11
C GLU A 158 -1.87 4.57 -17.73
N ALA A 159 -1.84 4.28 -16.43
CA ALA A 159 -1.43 2.99 -15.89
C ALA A 159 -2.66 2.09 -15.68
N VAL A 160 -2.57 0.84 -16.14
CA VAL A 160 -3.60 -0.17 -15.93
C VAL A 160 -3.21 -1.02 -14.73
N GLU A 161 -3.98 -0.91 -13.65
CA GLU A 161 -3.87 -1.73 -12.43
C GLU A 161 -5.12 -2.63 -12.36
N GLU A 162 -4.97 -3.90 -12.73
CA GLU A 162 -6.11 -4.83 -12.86
C GLU A 162 -7.16 -4.30 -13.85
N GLU A 163 -8.36 -3.92 -13.40
CA GLU A 163 -9.42 -3.31 -14.23
C GLU A 163 -9.52 -1.77 -14.05
N LYS A 164 -8.63 -1.17 -13.25
CA LYS A 164 -8.63 0.26 -12.95
C LYS A 164 -7.61 1.00 -13.81
N ILE A 165 -8.02 2.15 -14.37
CA ILE A 165 -7.14 3.07 -15.09
C ILE A 165 -6.75 4.20 -14.14
N LEU A 166 -5.45 4.34 -13.88
CA LEU A 166 -4.88 5.38 -13.04
C LEU A 166 -4.11 6.38 -13.90
N LYS A 167 -4.34 7.67 -13.68
CA LYS A 167 -3.63 8.75 -14.38
C LYS A 167 -2.42 9.21 -13.58
N TYR A 168 -1.29 9.33 -14.25
CA TYR A 168 -0.05 9.88 -13.70
C TYR A 168 0.44 11.01 -14.60
N TYR A 169 1.07 12.01 -13.99
CA TYR A 169 1.81 13.04 -14.71
C TYR A 169 3.21 12.54 -15.00
N GLU A 170 3.62 12.54 -16.27
CA GLU A 170 4.98 12.15 -16.63
C GLU A 170 5.97 13.27 -16.34
N LEU A 171 7.01 12.91 -15.61
CA LEU A 171 8.15 13.72 -15.24
C LEU A 171 9.35 13.26 -16.04
N GLU A 172 9.56 13.88 -17.20
CA GLU A 172 10.75 13.68 -18.00
C GLU A 172 12.00 14.23 -17.30
N LYS A 173 13.14 13.62 -17.60
CA LYS A 173 14.44 14.05 -17.12
C LYS A 173 14.78 15.44 -17.65
N GLY A 174 15.07 16.36 -16.74
CA GLY A 174 15.31 17.77 -17.06
C GLY A 174 14.03 18.62 -17.15
N ALA A 175 12.85 18.01 -17.14
CA ALA A 175 11.57 18.71 -17.00
C ALA A 175 11.17 18.86 -15.52
N SER A 176 10.04 19.52 -15.30
CA SER A 176 9.44 19.65 -13.97
C SER A 176 7.94 19.59 -14.01
N ILE A 177 7.34 19.10 -12.92
CA ILE A 177 5.91 19.19 -12.66
C ILE A 177 5.69 20.18 -11.51
N THR A 178 4.72 21.08 -11.65
CA THR A 178 4.35 22.05 -10.60
C THR A 178 2.99 21.68 -10.01
N VAL A 179 2.86 21.76 -8.68
CA VAL A 179 1.60 21.55 -7.96
C VAL A 179 1.36 22.70 -6.97
N GLY A 180 0.21 23.35 -7.07
CA GLY A 180 -0.23 24.38 -6.13
C GLY A 180 -1.05 23.78 -4.99
N VAL A 181 -0.66 24.02 -3.73
CA VAL A 181 -1.35 23.49 -2.54
C VAL A 181 -1.45 24.55 -1.45
N ASN A 182 -2.60 24.67 -0.79
CA ASN A 182 -2.77 25.50 0.40
C ASN A 182 -2.67 24.62 1.65
N GLY A 183 -1.69 24.89 2.50
CA GLY A 183 -1.54 24.22 3.78
C GLY A 183 -2.27 24.94 4.93
N PRO A 184 -2.28 24.37 6.15
CA PRO A 184 -1.53 23.19 6.54
C PRO A 184 -2.19 21.90 6.04
N VAL A 185 -1.42 21.07 5.36
CA VAL A 185 -1.88 19.78 4.81
C VAL A 185 -0.71 18.83 4.58
N ARG A 186 -0.98 17.54 4.62
CA ARG A 186 -0.01 16.52 4.23
C ARG A 186 -0.22 16.15 2.77
N LEU A 187 0.82 16.35 1.96
CA LEU A 187 0.86 15.92 0.57
C LEU A 187 1.52 14.54 0.50
N ARG A 188 0.85 13.59 -0.16
CA ARG A 188 1.41 12.30 -0.57
C ARG A 188 1.72 12.34 -2.05
N VAL A 189 2.96 12.00 -2.39
CA VAL A 189 3.41 11.88 -3.76
C VAL A 189 3.63 10.40 -4.03
N ILE A 190 2.94 9.85 -5.02
CA ILE A 190 3.17 8.50 -5.53
C ILE A 190 4.00 8.63 -6.80
N SER A 191 5.07 7.86 -6.90
CA SER A 191 5.99 7.85 -8.01
C SER A 191 6.19 6.43 -8.53
N ARG A 192 6.30 6.29 -9.84
CA ARG A 192 6.75 5.07 -10.52
C ARG A 192 7.87 5.47 -11.47
N LEU A 193 9.03 4.82 -11.38
CA LEU A 193 10.10 5.03 -12.35
C LEU A 193 9.72 4.35 -13.67
N ASN A 194 9.96 4.99 -14.80
CA ASN A 194 9.67 4.43 -16.12
C ASN A 194 10.86 3.59 -16.57
N TYR A 195 10.73 2.26 -16.54
CA TYR A 195 11.78 1.33 -16.96
C TYR A 195 11.78 1.17 -18.47
N ASP A 196 12.92 1.38 -19.10
CA ASP A 196 13.17 0.98 -20.48
C ASP A 196 13.79 -0.44 -20.56
N GLU A 197 14.16 -0.84 -21.77
CA GLU A 197 14.81 -2.12 -22.05
C GLU A 197 16.25 -2.22 -21.50
N LYS A 198 16.90 -1.08 -21.24
CA LYS A 198 18.28 -1.00 -20.75
C LYS A 198 18.36 -1.17 -19.23
N MET A 199 17.25 -0.98 -18.53
CA MET A 199 17.16 -1.05 -17.08
C MET A 199 16.87 -2.48 -16.60
N ILE A 200 17.86 -3.06 -15.89
CA ILE A 200 17.80 -4.42 -15.35
C ILE A 200 17.84 -4.37 -13.81
N GLY A 201 17.02 -5.20 -13.17
CA GLY A 201 17.00 -5.35 -11.71
C GLY A 201 16.52 -4.10 -10.99
N ASP A 202 16.90 -3.98 -9.72
CA ASP A 202 16.52 -2.85 -8.88
C ASP A 202 17.18 -1.54 -9.33
N GLN A 203 16.42 -0.45 -9.28
CA GLN A 203 16.90 0.89 -9.63
C GLN A 203 16.76 1.84 -8.46
N ASN A 204 17.72 2.76 -8.34
CA ASN A 204 17.62 3.90 -7.45
C ASN A 204 17.31 5.15 -8.27
N TYR A 205 16.50 6.03 -7.71
CA TYR A 205 16.21 7.34 -8.27
C TYR A 205 15.90 8.31 -7.15
N SER A 206 15.75 9.58 -7.48
CA SER A 206 15.31 10.58 -6.52
C SER A 206 14.35 11.57 -7.16
N ILE A 207 13.37 11.98 -6.38
CA ILE A 207 12.52 13.11 -6.71
C ILE A 207 12.99 14.29 -5.86
N SER A 208 13.42 15.36 -6.52
CA SER A 208 13.73 16.63 -5.87
C SER A 208 12.47 17.49 -5.88
N VAL A 209 12.19 18.15 -4.77
CA VAL A 209 11.03 19.01 -4.58
C VAL A 209 11.53 20.37 -4.14
N GLU A 210 11.24 21.38 -4.95
CA GLU A 210 11.50 22.78 -4.62
C GLU A 210 10.21 23.41 -4.10
N ASP A 211 10.29 24.03 -2.92
CA ASP A 211 9.22 24.83 -2.31
C ASP A 211 9.80 26.19 -1.90
N ASN A 212 9.38 27.26 -2.57
CA ASN A 212 9.81 28.63 -2.26
C ASN A 212 11.36 28.78 -2.17
N GLY A 213 12.08 28.11 -3.06
CA GLY A 213 13.56 28.12 -3.14
C GLY A 213 14.28 27.12 -2.22
N ALA A 214 13.57 26.45 -1.31
CA ALA A 214 14.13 25.33 -0.54
C ALA A 214 13.98 24.03 -1.33
N VAL A 215 15.08 23.26 -1.47
CA VAL A 215 15.09 21.99 -2.20
C VAL A 215 15.26 20.82 -1.23
N GLU A 216 14.30 19.90 -1.24
CA GLU A 216 14.37 18.62 -0.54
C GLU A 216 14.49 17.48 -1.57
N LYS A 217 15.24 16.42 -1.24
CA LYS A 217 15.47 15.27 -2.14
C LYS A 217 15.03 13.97 -1.49
N PHE A 218 14.14 13.24 -2.16
CA PHE A 218 13.63 11.96 -1.71
C PHE A 218 14.29 10.82 -2.49
N ALA A 219 15.21 10.09 -1.84
CA ALA A 219 15.85 8.92 -2.44
C ALA A 219 14.96 7.68 -2.36
N LEU A 220 14.73 7.03 -3.50
CA LEU A 220 13.80 5.91 -3.66
C LEU A 220 14.50 4.75 -4.37
N LYS A 221 14.19 3.53 -3.91
CA LYS A 221 14.63 2.28 -4.55
C LYS A 221 13.41 1.55 -5.08
N CYS A 222 13.41 1.12 -6.34
CA CYS A 222 12.27 0.46 -6.99
C CYS A 222 12.74 -0.74 -7.83
N TYR A 223 11.80 -1.51 -8.33
CA TYR A 223 12.00 -2.56 -9.33
C TYR A 223 10.85 -2.49 -10.35
N LYS A 224 11.04 -3.13 -11.51
CA LYS A 224 10.02 -3.20 -12.56
C LYS A 224 8.75 -3.87 -12.04
N SER A 225 7.58 -3.25 -12.20
CA SER A 225 6.32 -3.83 -11.77
C SER A 225 6.01 -5.06 -12.63
N GLN A 226 5.42 -6.09 -12.01
CA GLN A 226 4.97 -7.30 -12.73
C GLN A 226 3.46 -7.33 -12.99
N ILE A 227 2.72 -6.34 -12.50
CA ILE A 227 1.24 -6.34 -12.49
C ILE A 227 0.62 -5.08 -13.09
N ILE A 228 1.44 -4.10 -13.45
CA ILE A 228 0.99 -2.85 -14.05
C ILE A 228 1.70 -2.65 -15.39
N THR A 229 0.94 -2.20 -16.37
CA THR A 229 1.44 -1.72 -17.65
C THR A 229 0.87 -0.34 -17.96
N TYR A 230 1.57 0.44 -18.79
CA TYR A 230 0.96 1.62 -19.39
C TYR A 230 0.10 1.23 -20.59
N LYS A 231 -1.04 1.90 -20.75
CA LYS A 231 -2.03 1.57 -21.79
C LYS A 231 -1.50 1.85 -23.19
N ASP A 232 -0.84 2.98 -23.38
CA ASP A 232 -0.40 3.48 -24.69
C ASP A 232 1.13 3.42 -24.89
N GLU A 233 1.90 3.13 -23.84
CA GLU A 233 3.36 3.11 -23.87
C GLU A 233 3.92 1.69 -23.74
N LYS A 234 4.19 1.03 -24.87
CA LYS A 234 4.62 -0.38 -24.90
C LYS A 234 6.10 -0.59 -24.58
N ASN A 235 6.93 0.43 -24.78
CA ASN A 235 8.39 0.34 -24.62
C ASN A 235 8.85 0.66 -23.19
N VAL A 236 7.91 1.06 -22.34
CA VAL A 236 8.16 1.49 -20.97
C VAL A 236 7.31 0.66 -20.04
N VAL A 237 7.93 0.13 -18.99
CA VAL A 237 7.21 -0.59 -17.94
C VAL A 237 7.29 0.23 -16.64
N PRO A 238 6.18 0.49 -15.96
CA PRO A 238 6.23 1.18 -14.67
C PRO A 238 6.99 0.35 -13.63
N SER A 239 7.68 1.03 -12.73
CA SER A 239 8.14 0.41 -11.49
C SER A 239 6.96 0.10 -10.56
N ASN A 240 7.22 -0.68 -9.52
CA ASN A 240 6.33 -0.69 -8.36
C ASN A 240 6.16 0.73 -7.80
N ALA A 241 4.96 1.04 -7.28
CA ALA A 241 4.67 2.35 -6.73
C ALA A 241 5.53 2.61 -5.47
N ARG A 242 6.18 3.76 -5.45
CA ARG A 242 6.82 4.32 -4.26
C ARG A 242 6.15 5.61 -3.88
N SER A 243 5.97 5.83 -2.58
CA SER A 243 5.40 7.09 -2.10
C SER A 243 6.21 7.70 -0.99
N PHE A 244 6.24 9.02 -0.97
CA PHE A 244 6.77 9.82 0.11
C PHE A 244 5.75 10.91 0.48
N HIS A 245 5.99 11.58 1.61
CA HIS A 245 5.07 12.57 2.14
C HIS A 245 5.81 13.88 2.41
N ILE A 246 5.12 14.99 2.19
CA ILE A 246 5.59 16.34 2.51
C ILE A 246 4.55 16.97 3.43
N ASN A 247 4.98 17.46 4.59
CA ASN A 247 4.11 18.20 5.49
C ASN A 247 4.21 19.67 5.15
N LEU A 248 3.14 20.24 4.59
CA LEU A 248 3.06 21.64 4.25
C LEU A 248 2.52 22.43 5.44
N ARG A 249 3.22 23.50 5.77
CA ARG A 249 2.80 24.45 6.81
C ARG A 249 1.64 25.31 6.30
N GLU A 250 1.12 26.17 7.15
CA GLU A 250 0.12 27.15 6.73
C GLU A 250 0.67 28.07 5.64
N GLY A 251 -0.15 28.33 4.62
CA GLY A 251 0.20 29.19 3.49
C GLY A 251 0.03 28.53 2.13
N LYS A 252 0.30 29.31 1.08
CA LYS A 252 0.28 28.83 -0.31
C LYS A 252 1.65 28.29 -0.69
N HIS A 253 1.68 27.07 -1.21
CA HIS A 253 2.87 26.38 -1.68
C HIS A 253 2.76 26.11 -3.18
N ASN A 254 3.84 26.37 -3.91
CA ASN A 254 3.99 26.01 -5.31
C ASN A 254 5.17 25.04 -5.41
N LEU A 255 4.88 23.75 -5.39
CA LEU A 255 5.89 22.70 -5.32
C LEU A 255 6.33 22.31 -6.71
N ARG A 256 7.63 22.34 -6.97
CA ARG A 256 8.21 21.95 -8.25
C ARG A 256 9.00 20.65 -8.11
N PHE A 257 8.55 19.62 -8.82
CA PHE A 257 9.12 18.27 -8.79
C PHE A 257 10.06 18.06 -9.97
N SER A 258 11.23 17.47 -9.73
CA SER A 258 12.20 17.10 -10.77
C SER A 258 12.85 15.74 -10.50
N LEU A 259 13.20 15.02 -11.57
CA LEU A 259 13.81 13.69 -11.51
C LEU A 259 15.33 13.78 -11.50
N ALA A 260 15.97 13.06 -10.59
CA ALA A 260 17.43 13.02 -10.48
C ALA A 260 17.95 11.64 -10.06
N GLY A 261 19.27 11.43 -10.24
CA GLY A 261 19.96 10.25 -9.71
C GLY A 261 19.55 8.93 -10.36
N THR A 262 19.13 8.95 -11.63
CA THR A 262 18.72 7.78 -12.39
C THR A 262 19.12 7.88 -13.86
N VAL A 263 19.26 6.72 -14.50
CA VAL A 263 19.46 6.59 -15.94
C VAL A 263 18.14 6.62 -16.71
N ALA A 264 17.00 6.41 -16.04
CA ALA A 264 15.69 6.48 -16.67
C ALA A 264 15.42 7.87 -17.28
N GLU A 265 14.73 7.90 -18.41
CA GLU A 265 14.36 9.14 -19.09
C GLU A 265 13.15 9.83 -18.46
N SER A 266 12.33 9.10 -17.70
CA SER A 266 11.18 9.70 -17.01
C SER A 266 10.74 8.92 -15.76
N ALA A 267 9.82 9.52 -15.01
CA ALA A 267 9.06 8.89 -13.94
C ALA A 267 7.61 9.39 -13.98
N ALA A 268 6.68 8.63 -13.43
CA ALA A 268 5.26 8.97 -13.37
C ALA A 268 4.87 9.40 -11.96
N LEU A 269 4.28 10.58 -11.79
CA LEU A 269 3.88 11.13 -10.49
C LEU A 269 2.36 11.28 -10.36
N ARG A 270 1.84 10.98 -9.17
CA ARG A 270 0.47 11.27 -8.76
C ARG A 270 0.47 11.96 -7.40
N PHE A 271 -0.42 12.92 -7.22
CA PHE A 271 -0.43 13.81 -6.05
C PHE A 271 -1.75 13.66 -5.31
N LEU A 272 -1.69 13.47 -3.99
CA LEU A 272 -2.87 13.37 -3.15
C LEU A 272 -2.68 14.17 -1.86
N ILE A 273 -3.73 14.85 -1.42
CA ILE A 273 -3.74 15.54 -0.13
C ILE A 273 -4.56 14.75 0.88
N GLU A 274 -4.10 14.74 2.12
CA GLU A 274 -4.85 14.15 3.24
C GLU A 274 -6.10 15.01 3.49
N GLU A 275 -7.28 14.39 3.42
CA GLU A 275 -8.54 15.04 3.81
C GLU A 275 -8.54 15.27 5.32
N LYS A 276 -9.19 16.36 5.74
CA LYS A 276 -9.34 16.72 7.15
C LYS A 276 -10.45 15.92 7.83
#